data_AF-A0A496Y9E4-F1
#
_entry.id   AF-A0A496Y9E4-F1
#
_cell.length_a   1.000
_cell.length_b   1.000
_cell.length_c   1.000
_cell.angle_alpha   90.00
_cell.angle_beta   90.00
_cell.angle_gamma   90.00
#
_symmetry.space_group_name_H-M   'P 1'
#
loop_
_entity.id
_entity.type
_entity.pdbx_description
1 polymer ?
#
loop_
_entity_poly.entity_id
_entity_poly.type
_entity_poly.pdbx_seq_one_letter_code
_entity_poly.pdbx_strand_id
1 'polypeptide(L)' 'IEGEKLIGKGNMIPKLTMTPRTLEKSMKRLEYRNIIDPDSVQEMIDYVVKLGYIKKGFKAEGILDLRFVK' A
#
# COMPACT_ATOMS: atom_id res chain seq x y z
N ILE A 1 -28.04 -1.41 -16.34
CA ILE A 1 -27.41 -0.07 -16.21
C ILE A 1 -25.92 -0.33 -16.23
N GLU A 2 -25.35 -0.22 -17.43
CA GLU A 2 -23.92 -0.38 -17.69
C GLU A 2 -23.10 0.48 -16.73
N GLY A 3 -21.99 -0.08 -16.25
CA GLY A 3 -21.01 0.65 -15.49
C GLY A 3 -20.54 1.86 -16.29
N GLU A 4 -21.00 3.04 -15.87
CA GLU A 4 -20.64 4.30 -16.47
C GLU A 4 -19.12 4.43 -16.51
N LYS A 5 -18.62 4.49 -17.74
CA LYS A 5 -17.25 4.71 -18.11
C LYS A 5 -16.85 6.14 -17.71
N LEU A 6 -16.37 6.30 -16.49
CA LEU A 6 -15.76 7.56 -16.03
C LEU A 6 -14.36 7.69 -16.65
N ILE A 7 -14.33 8.12 -17.92
CA ILE A 7 -13.10 8.58 -18.60
C ILE A 7 -12.93 10.08 -18.35
N GLY A 8 -12.35 10.43 -17.20
CA GLY A 8 -11.92 11.78 -16.86
C GLY A 8 -10.39 11.86 -16.87
N LYS A 9 -9.85 12.75 -17.71
CA LYS A 9 -8.41 13.00 -17.94
C LYS A 9 -7.57 12.95 -16.64
N GLY A 10 -6.58 12.06 -16.61
CA GLY A 10 -5.44 12.16 -15.69
C GLY A 10 -5.35 11.17 -14.52
N ASN A 11 -6.37 10.34 -14.25
CA ASN A 11 -6.35 9.46 -13.07
C ASN A 11 -6.28 7.98 -13.46
N MET A 12 -5.11 7.37 -13.25
CA MET A 12 -4.96 5.91 -13.24
C MET A 12 -5.66 5.35 -12.00
N ILE A 13 -6.97 5.20 -12.03
CA ILE A 13 -7.66 4.31 -11.10
C ILE A 13 -7.59 2.93 -11.75
N PRO A 14 -6.74 1.99 -11.27
CA PRO A 14 -6.82 0.61 -11.73
C PRO A 14 -8.26 0.14 -11.52
N LYS A 15 -8.76 -0.74 -12.38
CA LYS A 15 -10.18 -1.13 -12.47
C LYS A 15 -10.68 -1.72 -11.15
N LEU A 16 -11.01 -0.84 -10.20
CA LEU A 16 -11.48 -1.16 -8.86
C LEU A 16 -12.97 -1.46 -9.02
N THR A 17 -13.38 -2.70 -8.75
CA THR A 17 -14.79 -3.15 -8.82
C THR A 17 -15.61 -2.63 -7.63
N MET A 18 -15.45 -1.36 -7.27
CA MET A 18 -16.11 -0.72 -6.12
C MET A 18 -16.72 0.60 -6.53
N THR A 19 -17.84 0.95 -5.89
CA THR A 19 -18.55 2.21 -6.19
C THR A 19 -17.72 3.41 -5.72
N PRO A 20 -17.87 4.58 -6.36
CA PRO A 20 -17.19 5.81 -5.94
C PRO A 20 -17.43 6.15 -4.46
N ARG A 21 -18.64 5.91 -3.95
CA ARG A 21 -18.99 6.13 -2.54
C ARG A 21 -18.22 5.19 -1.60
N THR A 22 -18.03 3.92 -1.98
CA THR A 22 -17.25 2.98 -1.19
C THR A 22 -15.76 3.37 -1.18
N LEU A 23 -15.26 3.79 -2.35
CA LEU A 23 -13.89 4.30 -2.47
C LEU A 23 -13.69 5.53 -1.56
N GLU A 24 -14.55 6.53 -1.66
CA GLU A 24 -14.48 7.76 -0.85
C GLU A 24 -14.50 7.44 0.66
N LYS A 25 -15.41 6.55 1.09
CA LYS A 25 -15.45 6.11 2.49
C LYS A 25 -14.15 5.45 2.93
N SER A 26 -13.51 4.66 2.07
CA SER A 26 -12.23 4.01 2.38
C SER A 26 -11.09 5.02 2.45
N MET A 27 -11.00 5.91 1.47
CA MET A 27 -9.94 6.92 1.39
C MET A 27 -9.97 7.87 2.61
N LYS A 28 -11.16 8.21 3.13
CA LYS A 28 -11.30 9.01 4.37
C LYS A 28 -10.72 8.35 5.63
N ARG A 29 -10.44 7.05 5.63
CA ARG A 29 -9.87 6.31 6.77
C ARG A 29 -8.39 6.00 6.60
N LEU A 30 -7.80 6.34 5.45
CA LEU A 30 -6.39 6.10 5.18
C LEU A 30 -5.59 7.33 5.55
N GLU A 31 -4.42 7.11 6.15
CA GLU A 31 -3.43 8.14 6.38
C GLU A 31 -2.41 8.09 5.24
N TYR A 32 -2.28 9.18 4.50
CA TYR A 32 -1.35 9.28 3.37
C TYR A 32 -0.06 9.92 3.84
N ARG A 33 0.97 9.09 4.06
CA ARG A 33 2.32 9.53 4.41
C ARG A 33 3.30 9.12 3.32
N ASN A 34 4.28 9.98 3.05
CA ASN A 34 5.37 9.69 2.12
C ASN A 34 6.61 9.15 2.83
N ILE A 35 6.59 9.10 4.16
CA ILE A 35 7.69 8.63 4.99
C ILE A 35 7.54 7.13 5.19
N ILE A 36 8.64 6.40 5.01
CA ILE A 36 8.75 4.98 5.31
C ILE A 36 9.67 4.85 6.52
N ASP A 37 9.17 4.20 7.56
CA ASP A 37 9.95 3.88 8.75
C ASP A 37 10.58 2.47 8.62
N PRO A 38 11.92 2.36 8.53
CA PRO A 38 12.60 1.07 8.42
C PRO A 38 12.32 0.12 9.60
N ASP A 39 12.14 0.66 10.81
CA ASP A 39 11.94 -0.17 12.01
C ASP A 39 10.59 -0.87 11.94
N SER A 40 9.53 -0.13 11.59
CA SER A 40 8.20 -0.70 11.32
C SER A 40 8.22 -1.80 10.24
N VAL A 41 9.07 -1.66 9.21
CA VAL A 41 9.21 -2.68 8.17
C VAL A 41 9.94 -3.92 8.70
N GLN A 42 10.99 -3.73 9.51
CA GLN A 42 11.71 -4.83 10.14
C GLN A 42 10.82 -5.61 11.11
N GLU A 43 10.01 -4.93 11.90
CA GLU A 43 9.02 -5.55 12.80
C GLU A 43 8.06 -6.46 12.04
N MET A 44 7.56 -6.01 10.88
CA MET A 44 6.70 -6.85 10.06
C MET A 44 7.43 -8.05 9.46
N ILE A 45 8.67 -7.89 9.01
CA ILE A 45 9.49 -9.02 8.54
C ILE A 45 9.62 -10.06 9.66
N ASP A 46 10.01 -9.63 10.85
CA ASP A 46 10.21 -10.51 12.01
C ASP A 46 8.89 -11.18 12.41
N TYR A 47 7.78 -10.46 12.36
CA TYR A 47 6.45 -11.00 12.62
C TYR A 47 6.06 -12.09 11.61
N VAL A 48 6.25 -11.88 10.31
CA VAL A 48 5.88 -12.89 9.30
C VAL A 48 6.84 -14.09 9.28
N VAL A 49 8.10 -13.91 9.70
CA VAL A 49 9.02 -15.03 10.00
C VAL A 49 8.49 -15.85 11.16
N LYS A 50 8.07 -15.20 12.25
CA LYS A 50 7.50 -15.88 13.43
C LYS A 50 6.25 -16.68 13.07
N LEU A 51 5.44 -16.19 12.12
CA LEU A 51 4.28 -16.91 11.60
C LEU A 51 4.63 -18.03 10.60
N GLY A 52 5.89 -18.12 10.16
CA GLY A 52 6.34 -19.13 9.20
C GLY A 52 5.97 -18.84 7.75
N TYR A 53 5.51 -17.63 7.43
CA TYR A 53 5.17 -17.25 6.05
C TYR A 53 6.42 -17.11 5.18
N ILE A 54 7.55 -16.70 5.77
CA ILE A 54 8.84 -16.69 5.09
C ILE A 54 9.85 -17.52 5.88
N LYS A 55 10.69 -18.25 5.15
CA LYS A 55 11.59 -19.26 5.73
C LYS A 55 12.70 -18.68 6.60
N LYS A 56 13.15 -17.46 6.31
CA LYS A 56 14.24 -16.79 7.01
C LYS A 56 14.01 -15.29 7.01
N GLY A 57 14.31 -14.64 8.13
CA GLY A 57 14.35 -13.19 8.22
C GLY A 57 15.47 -12.58 7.38
N PHE A 58 15.28 -11.32 7.02
CA PHE A 58 16.25 -10.49 6.34
C PHE A 58 16.14 -9.06 6.86
N LYS A 59 17.12 -8.23 6.50
CA LYS A 59 17.21 -6.83 6.92
C LYS A 59 16.37 -5.93 6.03
N ALA A 60 15.56 -5.05 6.62
CA ALA A 60 14.71 -4.10 5.90
C ALA A 60 15.52 -3.22 4.94
N GLU A 61 16.72 -2.82 5.32
CA GLU A 61 17.65 -2.02 4.51
C GLU A 61 18.09 -2.75 3.23
N GLY A 62 17.97 -4.08 3.18
CA GLY A 62 18.24 -4.85 1.96
C GLY A 62 17.17 -4.71 0.88
N ILE A 63 15.98 -4.21 1.23
CA ILE A 63 14.84 -4.04 0.30
C ILE A 63 14.36 -2.59 0.20
N LEU A 64 14.63 -1.76 1.21
CA LEU A 64 14.21 -0.37 1.25
C LEU A 64 15.22 0.53 0.55
N ASP A 65 14.78 1.18 -0.54
CA ASP A 65 15.49 2.28 -1.17
C ASP A 65 14.79 3.60 -0.82
N LEU A 66 15.33 4.30 0.18
CA LEU A 66 14.74 5.53 0.71
C LEU A 66 15.30 6.80 0.07
N ARG A 67 16.13 6.69 -0.99
CA ARG A 67 16.76 7.86 -1.63
C ARG A 67 15.76 8.87 -2.21
N PHE A 68 14.52 8.46 -2.44
CA PHE A 68 13.47 9.26 -3.05
C PHE A 68 12.37 9.66 -2.05
N VAL A 69 12.51 9.26 -0.78
CA VAL A 69 11.60 9.62 0.30
C VAL A 69 12.10 10.92 0.95
N LYS A 70 11.22 11.93 1.05
CA LYS A 70 11.49 13.22 1.70
C LYS A 70 10.79 13.31 3.05
#